data_AF-A0A2G2B967-F1
#
_entry.id   AF-A0A2G2B967-F1
#
_cell.length_a   1.000
_cell.length_b   1.000
_cell.length_c   1.000
_cell.angle_alpha   90.00
_cell.angle_beta   90.00
_cell.angle_gamma   90.00
#
_symmetry.space_group_name_H-M   'P 1'
#
loop_
_entity.id
_entity.type
_entity.pdbx_description
1 polymer ?
#
loop_
_entity_poly.entity_id
_entity_poly.type
_entity_poly.pdbx_seq_one_letter_code
_entity_poly.pdbx_strand_id
1 'polypeptide(L)'
;MEKYPTTDDFRESDDWQEICAKKFRLAAVALIRLARKGVWPVDRWRQALQVWSNNEFAARSWKWFGRIVYDIPDRELKEIAHPIAWWLKAISKTVSGESEHFLV
;
A
#
# COMPACT_ATOMS: atom_id res chain seq x y z
N MET A 1 39.34 2.96 -1.18
CA MET A 1 38.64 3.53 -0.01
C MET A 1 37.16 3.45 -0.28
N GLU A 2 36.53 2.49 0.39
CA GLU A 2 35.09 2.20 0.33
C GLU A 2 34.34 3.35 0.99
N LYS A 3 33.55 4.10 0.20
CA LYS A 3 32.71 5.17 0.74
C LYS A 3 31.49 4.53 1.40
N TYR A 4 31.55 4.38 2.72
CA TYR A 4 30.35 4.16 3.53
C TYR A 4 29.57 5.48 3.57
N PRO A 5 28.29 5.51 3.15
CA PRO A 5 27.50 6.73 3.26
C PRO A 5 27.27 7.05 4.74
N THR A 6 27.65 8.28 5.09
CA THR A 6 27.57 8.90 6.40
C THR A 6 26.12 9.09 6.82
N THR A 7 25.80 8.74 8.06
CA THR A 7 24.49 8.82 8.71
C THR A 7 24.03 10.26 9.01
N ASP A 8 24.03 11.15 8.02
CA ASP A 8 23.63 12.56 8.20
C ASP A 8 22.69 13.13 7.11
N ASP A 9 22.06 12.26 6.31
CA ASP A 9 21.08 12.64 5.28
C ASP A 9 19.63 12.46 5.76
N PHE A 10 19.31 12.89 6.99
CA PHE A 10 17.96 12.80 7.60
C PHE A 10 16.89 13.74 6.95
N ARG A 11 17.13 14.20 5.72
CA ARG A 11 16.20 14.96 4.89
C ARG A 11 16.13 14.47 3.44
N GLU A 12 16.60 13.27 3.16
CA GLU A 12 16.27 12.59 1.91
C GLU A 12 14.76 12.32 1.91
N SER A 13 14.07 12.91 0.92
CA SER A 13 12.72 12.47 0.55
C SER A 13 12.81 10.97 0.29
N ASP A 14 12.45 10.15 1.27
CA ASP A 14 12.54 8.70 1.11
C ASP A 14 11.76 8.31 -0.15
N ASP A 15 12.46 7.64 -1.07
CA ASP A 15 11.95 7.19 -2.37
C ASP A 15 10.79 6.17 -2.24
N TRP A 16 10.23 5.97 -1.07
CA TRP A 16 9.21 4.97 -0.79
C TRP A 16 7.99 5.02 -1.71
N GLN A 17 7.46 6.21 -2.04
CA GLN A 17 6.36 6.31 -3.02
C GLN A 17 6.81 5.85 -4.42
N GLU A 18 8.03 6.23 -4.82
CA GLU A 18 8.62 5.79 -6.08
C GLU A 18 8.85 4.27 -6.09
N ILE A 19 9.35 3.70 -5.00
CA ILE A 19 9.52 2.25 -4.82
C ILE A 19 8.15 1.55 -4.89
N CYS A 20 7.11 2.12 -4.29
CA CYS A 20 5.75 1.57 -4.35
C CYS A 20 5.21 1.52 -5.79
N ALA A 21 5.54 2.52 -6.62
CA ALA A 21 5.14 2.59 -8.02
C ALA A 21 6.01 1.69 -8.92
N LYS A 22 7.34 1.87 -8.90
CA LYS A 22 8.30 1.19 -9.78
C LYS A 22 8.57 -0.27 -9.37
N LYS A 23 8.51 -0.56 -8.07
CA LYS A 23 8.88 -1.86 -7.48
C LYS A 23 7.75 -2.42 -6.61
N PHE A 24 6.51 -2.38 -7.10
CA PHE A 24 5.30 -2.85 -6.41
C PHE A 24 5.48 -4.14 -5.59
N ARG A 25 6.01 -5.21 -6.21
CA ARG A 25 6.15 -6.52 -5.55
C ARG A 25 7.10 -6.44 -4.34
N LEU A 26 8.20 -5.70 -4.46
CA LEU A 26 9.18 -5.56 -3.40
C LEU A 26 8.58 -4.79 -2.21
N ALA A 27 7.95 -3.65 -2.49
CA ALA A 27 7.26 -2.85 -1.49
C ALA A 27 6.17 -3.66 -0.79
N ALA A 28 5.38 -4.40 -1.57
CA ALA A 28 4.30 -5.21 -1.03
C ALA A 28 4.81 -6.32 -0.11
N VAL A 29 5.80 -7.11 -0.55
CA VAL A 29 6.39 -8.16 0.28
C VAL A 29 6.98 -7.58 1.58
N ALA A 30 7.61 -6.41 1.53
CA ALA A 30 8.17 -5.76 2.71
C ALA A 30 7.06 -5.42 3.73
N LEU A 31 5.99 -4.74 3.31
CA LEU A 31 4.87 -4.41 4.20
C LEU A 31 4.15 -5.65 4.74
N ILE A 32 3.94 -6.68 3.91
CA ILE A 32 3.36 -7.96 4.33
C ILE A 32 4.21 -8.64 5.40
N ARG A 33 5.53 -8.69 5.21
CA ARG A 33 6.45 -9.31 6.17
C ARG A 33 6.46 -8.57 7.50
N LEU A 34 6.38 -7.24 7.48
CA LEU A 34 6.31 -6.43 8.69
C LEU A 34 4.97 -6.65 9.41
N ALA A 35 3.85 -6.59 8.69
CA ALA A 35 2.52 -6.85 9.25
C ALA A 35 2.42 -8.23 9.91
N ARG A 36 2.98 -9.28 9.28
CA ARG A 36 3.06 -10.63 9.85
C ARG A 36 3.90 -10.73 11.13
N LYS A 37 4.80 -9.78 11.37
CA LYS A 37 5.57 -9.65 12.60
C LYS A 37 4.88 -8.73 13.62
N GLY A 38 3.65 -8.29 13.35
CA GLY A 38 2.93 -7.31 14.18
C GLY A 38 3.45 -5.89 14.04
N VAL A 39 4.31 -5.61 13.06
CA VAL A 39 4.90 -4.28 12.84
C VAL A 39 4.13 -3.56 11.74
N TRP A 40 3.53 -2.44 12.10
CA TRP A 40 2.64 -1.66 11.23
C TRP A 40 3.15 -0.22 11.09
N PRO A 41 4.10 0.02 10.17
CA PRO A 41 4.63 1.36 9.94
C PRO A 41 3.58 2.23 9.23
N VAL A 42 2.79 2.96 10.02
CA VAL A 42 1.64 3.78 9.59
C VAL A 42 1.97 4.66 8.38
N ASP A 43 3.07 5.41 8.43
CA ASP A 43 3.44 6.32 7.34
C ASP A 43 3.76 5.60 6.02
N ARG A 44 4.38 4.40 6.11
CA ARG A 44 4.69 3.57 4.95
C ARG A 44 3.44 3.00 4.32
N TRP A 45 2.49 2.56 5.14
CA TRP A 45 1.18 2.13 4.68
C TRP A 45 0.41 3.27 4.03
N ARG A 46 0.39 4.46 4.64
CA ARG A 46 -0.27 5.65 4.08
C ARG A 46 0.28 6.01 2.70
N GLN A 47 1.60 6.13 2.57
CA GLN A 47 2.26 6.46 1.30
C GLN A 47 2.04 5.39 0.23
N ALA A 48 2.11 4.10 0.61
CA ALA A 48 1.88 2.99 -0.31
C ALA A 48 0.43 2.94 -0.80
N LEU A 49 -0.54 3.08 0.11
CA LEU A 49 -1.97 3.11 -0.23
C LEU A 49 -2.30 4.29 -1.13
N GLN A 50 -1.67 5.45 -0.95
CA GLN A 50 -1.84 6.59 -1.86
C GLN A 50 -1.44 6.23 -3.30
N VAL A 51 -0.28 5.60 -3.49
CA VAL A 51 0.19 5.15 -4.81
C VAL A 51 -0.71 4.05 -5.37
N TRP A 52 -1.08 3.08 -4.54
CA TRP A 52 -1.83 1.90 -4.97
C TRP A 52 -3.33 2.13 -5.15
N SER A 53 -3.84 3.29 -4.74
CA SER A 53 -5.20 3.75 -5.03
C SER A 53 -5.37 4.23 -6.49
N ASN A 54 -4.30 4.30 -7.28
CA ASN A 54 -4.41 4.54 -8.71
C ASN A 54 -4.98 3.31 -9.43
N ASN A 55 -5.76 3.53 -10.49
CA ASN A 55 -6.50 2.46 -11.20
C ASN A 55 -5.59 1.31 -11.68
N GLU A 56 -4.34 1.59 -12.05
CA GLU A 56 -3.36 0.58 -12.49
C GLU A 56 -2.94 -0.41 -11.38
N PHE A 57 -3.00 0.04 -10.12
CA PHE A 57 -2.53 -0.73 -8.96
C PHE A 57 -3.67 -1.24 -8.08
N ALA A 58 -4.87 -0.65 -8.14
CA ALA A 58 -5.97 -0.96 -7.23
C ALA A 58 -6.35 -2.45 -7.25
N ALA A 59 -6.67 -3.01 -8.43
CA ALA A 59 -7.02 -4.42 -8.56
C ALA A 59 -5.86 -5.35 -8.16
N ARG A 60 -4.63 -4.97 -8.51
CA ARG A 60 -3.42 -5.75 -8.24
C ARG A 60 -3.09 -5.76 -6.74
N SER A 61 -3.20 -4.62 -6.08
CA SER A 61 -2.93 -4.46 -4.64
C SER A 61 -3.97 -5.19 -3.79
N TRP A 62 -5.24 -5.20 -4.19
CA TRP A 62 -6.27 -5.99 -3.51
C TRP A 62 -5.90 -7.47 -3.40
N LYS A 63 -5.40 -8.08 -4.49
CA LYS A 63 -4.98 -9.49 -4.49
C LYS A 63 -3.87 -9.81 -3.46
N TRP A 64 -3.05 -8.81 -3.10
CA TRP A 64 -1.95 -8.98 -2.15
C TRP A 64 -2.36 -8.66 -0.71
N PHE A 65 -3.20 -7.65 -0.53
CA PHE A 65 -3.48 -7.06 0.77
C PHE A 65 -4.88 -7.35 1.31
N GLY A 66 -5.80 -7.84 0.48
CA GLY A 66 -7.19 -8.06 0.88
C GLY A 66 -7.33 -8.90 2.14
N ARG A 67 -6.45 -9.90 2.35
CA ARG A 67 -6.41 -10.66 3.61
C ARG A 67 -5.75 -9.89 4.76
N ILE A 68 -4.65 -9.21 4.50
CA ILE A 68 -3.85 -8.55 5.55
C ILE A 68 -4.57 -7.36 6.15
N VAL A 69 -5.42 -6.68 5.39
CA VAL A 69 -6.17 -5.55 5.94
C VAL A 69 -7.17 -5.94 7.03
N TYR A 70 -7.56 -7.21 7.11
CA TYR A 70 -8.34 -7.74 8.24
C TYR A 70 -7.50 -7.95 9.51
N ASP A 71 -6.17 -8.03 9.38
CA ASP A 71 -5.24 -8.25 10.49
C ASP A 71 -4.70 -6.93 11.05
N ILE A 72 -5.17 -5.78 10.58
CA ILE A 72 -4.73 -4.46 11.05
C ILE A 72 -5.26 -4.25 12.48
N PRO A 73 -4.40 -3.94 13.47
CA PRO A 73 -4.88 -3.63 14.81
C PRO A 73 -5.63 -2.29 14.84
N ASP A 74 -6.62 -2.17 15.73
CA ASP A 74 -7.53 -1.02 15.79
C ASP A 74 -6.83 0.34 15.86
N ARG A 75 -5.70 0.41 16.56
CA ARG A 75 -4.92 1.64 16.70
C ARG A 75 -4.39 2.09 15.35
N GLU A 76 -3.70 1.21 14.64
CA GLU A 76 -3.12 1.51 13.34
C GLU A 76 -4.20 1.71 12.29
N LEU A 77 -5.30 0.93 12.35
CA LEU A 77 -6.45 1.11 11.47
C LEU A 77 -7.02 2.53 11.56
N LYS A 78 -7.14 3.11 12.77
CA LYS A 78 -7.59 4.49 12.96
C LYS A 78 -6.64 5.50 12.29
N GLU A 79 -5.33 5.28 12.39
CA GLU A 79 -4.30 6.16 11.82
C GLU A 79 -4.26 6.15 10.28
N ILE A 80 -4.64 5.03 9.66
CA ILE A 80 -4.68 4.86 8.20
C ILE A 80 -6.09 4.68 7.63
N ALA A 81 -7.13 5.00 8.43
CA ALA A 81 -8.53 4.79 8.04
C ALA A 81 -8.88 5.51 6.74
N HIS A 82 -8.47 6.77 6.61
CA HIS A 82 -8.73 7.56 5.41
C HIS A 82 -8.01 7.01 4.16
N PRO A 83 -6.68 6.75 4.19
CA PRO A 83 -5.99 6.06 3.10
C PRO A 83 -6.61 4.70 2.71
N ILE A 84 -6.99 3.88 3.70
CA ILE A 84 -7.63 2.58 3.44
C ILE A 84 -8.98 2.76 2.78
N ALA A 85 -9.82 3.66 3.27
CA ALA A 85 -11.13 3.91 2.69
C ALA A 85 -11.00 4.38 1.23
N TRP A 86 -10.02 5.24 0.94
CA TRP A 86 -9.74 5.71 -0.42
C TRP A 86 -9.28 4.58 -1.33
N TRP A 87 -8.39 3.73 -0.85
CA TRP A 87 -7.92 2.55 -1.56
C TRP A 87 -9.04 1.54 -1.83
N LEU A 88 -9.89 1.25 -0.83
CA LEU A 88 -11.06 0.37 -1.01
C LEU A 88 -12.05 0.95 -2.02
N LYS A 89 -12.26 2.28 -2.02
CA LYS A 89 -13.06 2.97 -3.03
C LYS A 89 -12.45 2.87 -4.43
N ALA A 90 -11.13 2.89 -4.56
CA ALA A 90 -10.47 2.66 -5.84
C ALA A 90 -10.66 1.21 -6.31
N ILE A 91 -10.56 0.24 -5.40
CA ILE A 91 -10.79 -1.18 -5.70
C ILE A 91 -12.21 -1.43 -6.16
N SER A 92 -13.22 -0.88 -5.49
CA SER A 92 -14.62 -1.12 -5.86
C SER A 92 -14.92 -0.72 -7.31
N LYS A 93 -14.29 0.36 -7.80
CA LYS A 93 -14.39 0.79 -9.20
C LYS A 93 -13.79 -0.21 -10.20
N THR A 94 -12.82 -1.02 -9.77
CA THR A 94 -12.22 -2.05 -10.63
C THR A 94 -13.10 -3.30 -10.74
N VAL A 95 -13.94 -3.56 -9.73
CA VAL A 95 -14.90 -4.66 -9.72
C VAL A 95 -16.18 -4.30 -10.48
N SER A 96 -16.60 -3.03 -10.42
CA SER A 96 -17.79 -2.54 -11.15
C SER A 96 -17.62 -2.44 -12.67
N GLY A 97 -16.44 -2.78 -13.22
CA GLY A 97 -16.22 -2.91 -14.66
C GLY A 97 -16.82 -4.17 -15.29
N GLU A 98 -17.37 -5.10 -14.50
CA GLU A 98 -18.09 -6.29 -14.98
C GLU A 98 -19.62 -6.12 -14.96
N SER A 99 -20.12 -4.89 -15.08
CA SER A 99 -21.55 -4.58 -15.06
C SER A 99 -22.07 -4.08 -16.42
N GLU A 100 -21.77 -4.80 -17.51
CA GLU A 100 -22.57 -4.76 -18.75
C GLU A 100 -23.13 -6.14 -19.13
N HIS A 101 -23.32 -7.01 -18.15
CA HIS A 101 -24.12 -8.25 -18.32
C HIS A 101 -25.29 -8.26 -17.34
N PHE A 102 -26.17 -7.25 -17.44
CA PHE A 102 -27.54 -7.34 -16.97
C PHE A 102 -28.50 -7.06 -18.14
N LEU A 103 -28.50 -7.98 -19.10
CA LEU A 103 -29.64 -8.21 -20.00
C LEU A 103 -29.70 -9.72 -20.26
N VAL A 104 -30.63 -10.41 -19.62
CA VAL A 104 -31.74 -11.20 -20.20
C VAL A 104 -32.67 -11.60 -19.05
#